data_AF-K3W8B1-F1
#
_entry.id   AF-K3W8B1-F1
#
_cell.length_a   1.000
_cell.length_b   1.000
_cell.length_c   1.000
_cell.angle_alpha   90.00
_cell.angle_beta   90.00
_cell.angle_gamma   90.00
#
_symmetry.space_group_name_H-M   'P 1'
#
loop_
_entity.id
_entity.type
_entity.pdbx_description
1 polymer ?
#
loop_
_entity_poly.entity_id
_entity_poly.type
_entity_poly.pdbx_seq_one_letter_code
_entity_poly.pdbx_strand_id
1 'polypeptide(L)'
;KNAPRELDQVIVAHEKAAELRYVINDKDTSEDDIDELYDMQRECVQRTRYVALRSKHRKHSVRWDAYICGKNVINGGEFLQHFRVTREAFKSLVALIKDDRIFKGDAHRTFRGDASSHLLVLLKLLETFDSDNTSSKRSLFFGLSKGSIDNCICRAISAVPQLEQSMITWLDAQERKIIANWIKKNTAL
;
A
#
# COMPACT_ATOMS: atom_id res chain seq x y z
N LYS A 1 16.90 5.46 25.55
CA LYS A 1 16.43 5.26 26.95
C LYS A 1 15.96 3.82 27.06
N ASN A 2 16.68 2.97 27.78
CA ASN A 2 16.52 1.51 27.80
C ASN A 2 15.66 1.05 28.99
N ALA A 3 14.59 1.80 29.29
CA ALA A 3 13.69 1.55 30.41
C ALA A 3 13.26 0.08 30.62
N PRO A 4 12.97 -0.74 29.58
CA PRO A 4 12.63 -2.15 29.81
C PRO A 4 13.82 -3.00 30.29
N ARG A 5 15.04 -2.72 29.84
CA ARG A 5 16.24 -3.44 30.32
C ARG A 5 16.60 -3.05 31.75
N GLU A 6 16.38 -1.79 32.11
CA GLU A 6 16.58 -1.29 33.47
C GLU A 6 15.58 -1.97 34.44
N LEU A 7 14.31 -2.13 34.03
CA LEU A 7 13.30 -2.84 34.83
C LEU A 7 13.62 -4.34 34.99
N ASP A 8 14.05 -5.02 33.93
CA ASP A 8 14.46 -6.44 34.02
C ASP A 8 15.68 -6.62 34.96
N GLN A 9 16.60 -5.64 35.02
CA GLN A 9 17.74 -5.69 35.94
C GLN A 9 17.34 -5.52 37.40
N VAL A 10 16.36 -4.65 37.68
CA VAL A 10 15.83 -4.43 39.03
C VAL A 10 15.10 -5.67 39.54
N ILE A 11 14.31 -6.33 38.69
CA ILE A 11 13.58 -7.55 39.06
C ILE A 11 14.54 -8.70 39.37
N VAL A 12 15.56 -8.92 38.53
CA VAL A 12 16.59 -9.95 38.80
C VAL A 12 17.36 -9.67 40.09
N ALA A 13 17.53 -8.40 40.47
CA ALA A 13 18.16 -8.04 41.74
C ALA A 13 17.24 -8.33 42.93
N HIS A 14 15.93 -8.11 42.78
CA HIS A 14 14.94 -8.34 43.83
C HIS A 14 14.65 -9.84 44.02
N GLU A 15 14.53 -10.62 42.95
CA GLU A 15 14.43 -12.09 43.02
C GLU A 15 15.57 -12.69 43.84
N LYS A 16 16.81 -12.22 43.63
CA LYS A 16 17.97 -12.65 44.41
C LYS A 16 17.90 -12.21 45.87
N ALA A 17 17.36 -11.03 46.14
CA ALA A 17 17.17 -10.54 47.50
C ALA A 17 16.10 -11.37 48.22
N ALA A 18 15.00 -11.70 47.55
CA ALA A 18 13.94 -12.58 48.05
C ALA A 18 14.47 -13.99 48.35
N GLU A 19 15.28 -14.58 47.46
CA GLU A 19 15.95 -15.87 47.70
C GLU A 19 16.83 -15.84 48.95
N LEU A 20 17.62 -14.77 49.14
CA LEU A 20 18.47 -14.61 50.31
C LEU A 20 17.66 -14.44 51.60
N ARG A 21 16.58 -13.66 51.58
CA ARG A 21 15.65 -13.52 52.73
C ARG A 21 15.05 -14.85 53.13
N TYR A 22 14.61 -15.65 52.15
CA TYR A 22 14.08 -17.00 52.39
C TYR A 22 15.10 -17.89 53.10
N VAL A 23 16.37 -17.88 52.65
CA VAL A 23 17.46 -18.64 53.27
C VAL A 23 17.75 -18.18 54.70
N ILE A 24 17.66 -16.88 54.96
CA ILE A 24 17.92 -16.28 56.28
C ILE A 24 16.67 -16.37 57.19
N ASN A 25 15.53 -16.83 56.66
CA ASN A 25 14.22 -16.86 57.33
C ASN A 25 13.80 -15.48 57.87
N ASP A 26 14.16 -14.44 57.11
CA ASP A 26 13.73 -13.08 57.39
C ASP A 26 12.32 -12.88 56.85
N LYS A 27 11.37 -12.62 57.76
CA LYS A 27 9.95 -12.47 57.44
C LYS A 27 9.58 -11.01 57.34
N ASP A 28 10.25 -10.30 56.43
CA ASP A 28 9.88 -8.92 56.10
C ASP A 28 8.74 -8.92 55.08
N THR A 29 7.50 -8.88 55.58
CA THR A 29 6.28 -8.87 54.77
C THR A 29 6.12 -7.61 53.91
N SER A 30 6.88 -6.54 54.17
CA SER A 30 6.78 -5.31 53.38
C SER A 30 7.45 -5.42 52.01
N GLU A 31 8.39 -6.36 51.88
CA GLU A 31 9.15 -6.57 50.65
C GLU A 31 8.40 -7.45 49.63
N ASP A 32 7.52 -8.35 50.10
CA ASP A 32 6.66 -9.15 49.23
C ASP A 32 5.66 -8.26 48.45
N ASP A 33 5.16 -7.19 49.07
CA ASP A 33 4.30 -6.19 48.41
C ASP A 33 5.06 -5.42 47.31
N ILE A 34 6.36 -5.18 47.52
CA ILE A 34 7.23 -4.49 46.56
C ILE A 34 7.52 -5.39 45.36
N ASP A 35 7.76 -6.68 45.59
CA ASP A 35 7.92 -7.69 44.55
C ASP A 35 6.67 -7.77 43.65
N GLU A 36 5.49 -7.86 44.26
CA GLU A 36 4.21 -7.90 43.52
C GLU A 36 4.01 -6.65 42.65
N LEU A 37 4.40 -5.46 43.16
CA LEU A 37 4.34 -4.21 42.40
C LEU A 37 5.29 -4.21 41.19
N TYR A 38 6.52 -4.73 41.32
CA TYR A 38 7.46 -4.80 40.21
C TYR A 38 6.99 -5.78 39.13
N ASP A 39 6.43 -6.93 39.52
CA ASP A 39 5.84 -7.90 38.59
C ASP A 39 4.65 -7.30 37.83
N MET A 40 3.76 -6.59 38.54
CA MET A 40 2.63 -5.88 37.93
C MET A 40 3.09 -4.81 36.94
N GLN A 41 4.15 -4.07 37.29
CA GLN A 41 4.73 -3.05 36.41
C GLN A 41 5.36 -3.67 35.16
N ARG A 42 6.06 -4.81 35.31
CA ARG A 42 6.63 -5.56 34.21
C ARG A 42 5.55 -6.03 33.24
N GLU A 43 4.46 -6.58 33.78
CA GLU A 43 3.33 -7.02 32.97
C GLU A 43 2.69 -5.83 32.21
N CYS A 44 2.53 -4.68 32.86
CA CYS A 44 2.04 -3.46 32.22
C CYS A 44 2.94 -2.97 31.08
N VAL A 45 4.26 -3.01 31.26
CA VAL A 45 5.24 -2.63 30.22
C VAL A 45 5.20 -3.61 29.06
N GLN A 46 5.10 -4.92 29.33
CA GLN A 46 4.94 -5.93 28.28
C GLN A 46 3.63 -5.75 27.50
N ARG A 47 2.51 -5.60 28.20
CA ARG A 47 1.20 -5.31 27.59
C ARG A 47 1.27 -4.04 26.73
N THR A 48 1.90 -2.97 27.22
CA THR A 48 2.08 -1.73 26.45
C THR A 48 2.96 -1.94 25.22
N ARG A 49 4.05 -2.71 25.31
CA ARG A 49 4.92 -3.01 24.17
C ARG A 49 4.15 -3.73 23.06
N TYR A 50 3.32 -4.71 23.40
CA TYR A 50 2.56 -5.46 22.39
C TYR A 50 1.26 -4.77 21.94
N VAL A 51 0.67 -3.91 22.76
CA VAL A 51 -0.59 -3.20 22.47
C VAL A 51 -0.37 -1.81 21.85
N ALA A 52 0.60 -1.02 22.33
CA ALA A 52 0.83 0.35 21.88
C ALA A 52 1.48 0.45 20.50
N LEU A 53 2.27 -0.55 20.08
CA LEU A 53 2.83 -0.61 18.72
C LEU A 53 1.76 -0.74 17.63
N ARG A 54 0.54 -1.20 17.97
CA ARG A 54 -0.58 -1.29 17.03
C ARG A 54 -1.39 0.00 16.89
N SER A 55 -1.28 0.96 17.81
CA SER A 55 -2.26 2.06 17.90
C SER A 55 -1.90 3.37 17.18
N LYS A 56 -0.70 3.51 16.57
CA LYS A 56 -0.30 4.81 15.97
C LYS A 56 0.35 4.77 14.59
N HIS A 57 0.23 3.69 13.82
CA HIS A 57 0.45 3.83 12.39
C HIS A 57 -0.71 4.64 11.81
N ARG A 58 -0.43 5.86 11.36
CA ARG A 58 -1.39 6.77 10.74
C ARG A 58 -2.06 6.02 9.58
N LYS A 59 -3.29 5.54 9.79
CA LYS A 59 -4.08 4.93 8.72
C LYS A 59 -4.47 6.07 7.79
N HIS A 60 -3.78 6.20 6.66
CA HIS A 60 -4.21 7.11 5.62
C HIS A 60 -5.55 6.61 5.09
N SER A 61 -6.54 7.50 4.99
CA SER A 61 -7.75 7.19 4.25
C SER A 61 -7.36 6.93 2.80
N VAL A 62 -7.88 5.85 2.23
CA VAL A 62 -7.60 5.50 0.83
C VAL A 62 -8.27 6.56 -0.04
N ARG A 63 -7.47 7.27 -0.86
CA ARG A 63 -7.95 8.44 -1.63
C ARG A 63 -8.28 8.12 -3.09
N TRP A 64 -7.93 6.93 -3.59
CA TRP A 64 -8.16 6.58 -5.00
C TRP A 64 -9.65 6.56 -5.38
N ASP A 65 -10.56 6.25 -4.44
CA ASP A 65 -11.98 6.07 -4.74
C ASP A 65 -12.61 7.43 -5.06
N ALA A 66 -12.10 8.47 -4.39
CA ALA A 66 -12.45 9.85 -4.64
C ALA A 66 -12.03 10.31 -6.05
N TYR A 67 -10.89 9.81 -6.56
CA TYR A 67 -10.42 10.14 -7.91
C TYR A 67 -11.24 9.44 -9.00
N ILE A 68 -11.66 8.20 -8.76
CA ILE A 68 -12.44 7.39 -9.71
C ILE A 68 -13.89 7.86 -9.78
N CYS A 69 -14.57 7.99 -8.63
CA CYS A 69 -16.00 8.32 -8.56
C CYS A 69 -16.30 9.80 -8.87
N GLY A 70 -15.28 10.66 -8.93
CA GLY A 70 -15.35 12.00 -9.53
C GLY A 70 -16.26 13.02 -8.83
N LYS A 71 -16.92 12.67 -7.71
CA LYS A 71 -18.01 13.50 -7.20
C LYS A 71 -17.57 14.80 -6.51
N ASN A 72 -16.36 14.94 -5.95
CA ASN A 72 -16.01 16.15 -5.17
C ASN A 72 -14.51 16.48 -5.00
N VAL A 73 -13.56 15.76 -5.64
CA VAL A 73 -12.13 15.90 -5.29
C VAL A 73 -11.25 16.43 -6.41
N ILE A 74 -11.53 16.11 -7.68
CA ILE A 74 -10.67 16.48 -8.82
C ILE A 74 -11.53 16.79 -10.06
N ASN A 75 -11.34 17.97 -10.65
CA ASN A 75 -11.96 18.37 -11.93
C ASN A 75 -11.42 17.54 -13.12
N GLY A 76 -12.13 17.46 -14.24
CA GLY A 76 -11.66 16.77 -15.45
C GLY A 76 -10.29 17.26 -15.95
N GLY A 77 -10.04 18.58 -15.87
CA GLY A 77 -8.74 19.17 -16.24
C GLY A 77 -7.61 18.78 -15.28
N GLU A 78 -7.86 18.80 -13.97
CA GLU A 78 -6.91 18.36 -12.95
C GLU A 78 -6.62 16.85 -13.06
N PHE A 79 -7.63 16.05 -13.42
CA PHE A 79 -7.44 14.62 -13.69
C PHE A 79 -6.52 14.42 -14.90
N LEU A 80 -6.74 15.16 -15.99
CA LEU A 80 -5.87 15.13 -17.15
C LEU A 80 -4.44 15.59 -16.81
N GLN A 81 -4.28 16.59 -15.95
CA GLN A 81 -2.97 17.06 -15.51
C GLN A 81 -2.22 15.97 -14.73
N HIS A 82 -2.89 15.30 -13.79
CA HIS A 82 -2.28 14.29 -12.93
C HIS A 82 -2.07 12.91 -13.57
N PHE A 83 -2.89 12.53 -14.55
CA PHE A 83 -2.85 11.18 -15.14
C PHE A 83 -2.55 11.17 -16.63
N ARG A 84 -2.50 12.34 -17.28
CA ARG A 84 -2.27 12.50 -18.74
C ARG A 84 -3.28 11.78 -19.64
N VAL A 85 -4.39 11.32 -19.07
CA VAL A 85 -5.52 10.71 -19.78
C VAL A 85 -6.83 11.37 -19.38
N THR A 86 -7.77 11.43 -20.33
CA THR A 86 -9.13 11.87 -20.03
C THR A 86 -9.85 10.82 -19.20
N ARG A 87 -10.88 11.23 -18.44
CA ARG A 87 -11.69 10.30 -17.63
C ARG A 87 -12.38 9.24 -18.48
N GLU A 88 -12.78 9.60 -19.70
CA GLU A 88 -13.42 8.67 -20.64
C GLU A 88 -12.42 7.64 -21.15
N ALA A 89 -11.24 8.07 -21.62
CA ALA A 89 -10.18 7.16 -22.03
C ALA A 89 -9.74 6.23 -20.89
N PHE A 90 -9.65 6.76 -19.67
CA PHE A 90 -9.38 5.95 -18.48
C PHE A 90 -10.43 4.87 -18.27
N LYS A 91 -11.73 5.21 -18.32
CA LYS A 91 -12.82 4.23 -18.20
C LYS A 91 -12.77 3.17 -19.29
N SER A 92 -12.47 3.56 -20.53
CA SER A 92 -12.31 2.63 -21.64
C SER A 92 -11.16 1.66 -21.41
N LEU A 93 -10.00 2.15 -20.94
CA LEU A 93 -8.86 1.30 -20.59
C LEU A 93 -9.20 0.33 -19.46
N VAL A 94 -9.87 0.81 -18.41
CA VAL A 94 -10.33 -0.04 -17.29
C VAL A 94 -11.28 -1.12 -17.79
N ALA A 95 -12.20 -0.79 -18.71
CA ALA A 95 -13.15 -1.74 -19.26
C ALA A 95 -12.47 -2.89 -20.03
N LEU A 96 -11.28 -2.65 -20.61
CA LEU A 96 -10.49 -3.67 -21.29
C LEU A 96 -9.78 -4.62 -20.32
N ILE A 97 -9.26 -4.11 -19.21
CA ILE A 97 -8.43 -4.89 -18.26
C ILE A 97 -9.20 -5.49 -17.08
N LYS A 98 -10.44 -5.03 -16.82
CA LYS A 98 -11.18 -5.37 -15.58
C LYS A 98 -11.38 -6.88 -15.37
N ASP A 99 -11.45 -7.65 -16.46
CA ASP A 99 -11.77 -9.08 -16.43
C ASP A 99 -10.53 -9.98 -16.31
N ASP A 100 -9.33 -9.39 -16.35
CA ASP A 100 -8.08 -10.12 -16.27
C ASP A 100 -7.92 -10.85 -14.94
N ARG A 101 -7.37 -12.06 -15.03
CA ARG A 101 -7.11 -12.93 -13.86
C ARG A 101 -6.16 -12.29 -12.85
N ILE A 102 -5.31 -11.36 -13.30
CA ILE A 102 -4.33 -10.65 -12.46
C ILE A 102 -5.02 -9.78 -11.38
N PHE A 103 -6.22 -9.28 -11.67
CA PHE A 103 -6.97 -8.45 -10.72
C PHE A 103 -7.94 -9.26 -9.86
N LYS A 104 -8.18 -10.54 -10.21
CA LYS A 104 -9.02 -11.43 -9.42
C LYS A 104 -8.22 -11.95 -8.22
N GLY A 105 -8.75 -11.68 -7.02
CA GLY A 105 -8.26 -12.23 -5.78
C GLY A 105 -8.30 -13.75 -5.79
N ASP A 106 -7.31 -14.39 -5.18
CA ASP A 106 -7.45 -15.80 -4.83
C ASP A 106 -8.39 -15.91 -3.62
N ALA A 107 -9.07 -17.05 -3.43
CA ALA A 107 -10.12 -17.21 -2.41
C ALA A 107 -9.64 -16.85 -0.98
N HIS A 108 -8.34 -16.97 -0.72
CA HIS A 108 -7.71 -16.66 0.56
C HIS A 108 -7.03 -15.28 0.62
N ARG A 109 -6.95 -14.53 -0.48
CA ARG A 109 -6.25 -13.24 -0.57
C ARG A 109 -7.05 -12.24 -1.40
N THR A 110 -7.88 -11.45 -0.73
CA THR A 110 -8.51 -10.27 -1.32
C THR A 110 -7.47 -9.14 -1.41
N PHE A 111 -7.20 -8.67 -2.63
CA PHE A 111 -6.32 -7.53 -2.84
C PHE A 111 -7.04 -6.22 -2.52
N ARG A 112 -6.28 -5.20 -2.09
CA ARG A 112 -6.83 -3.85 -1.98
C ARG A 112 -6.93 -3.26 -3.37
N GLY A 113 -8.13 -2.79 -3.71
CA GLY A 113 -8.39 -2.06 -4.94
C GLY A 113 -8.76 -2.96 -6.12
N ASP A 114 -9.52 -2.38 -7.03
CA ASP A 114 -9.94 -2.95 -8.31
C ASP A 114 -8.93 -2.65 -9.43
N ALA A 115 -9.16 -3.16 -10.64
CA ALA A 115 -8.33 -2.86 -11.81
C ALA A 115 -8.20 -1.34 -12.07
N SER A 116 -9.26 -0.57 -11.82
CA SER A 116 -9.27 0.88 -11.92
C SER A 116 -8.22 1.52 -11.03
N SER A 117 -8.20 1.13 -9.75
CA SER A 117 -7.25 1.66 -8.77
C SER A 117 -5.80 1.33 -9.11
N HIS A 118 -5.53 0.10 -9.60
CA HIS A 118 -4.19 -0.33 -9.96
C HIS A 118 -3.68 0.42 -11.20
N LEU A 119 -4.54 0.60 -12.20
CA LEU A 119 -4.22 1.37 -13.40
C LEU A 119 -3.97 2.86 -13.08
N LEU A 120 -4.74 3.43 -12.16
CA LEU A 120 -4.60 4.83 -11.76
C LEU A 120 -3.28 5.09 -11.03
N VAL A 121 -2.82 4.14 -10.20
CA VAL A 121 -1.48 4.18 -9.59
C VAL A 121 -0.38 4.08 -10.65
N LEU A 122 -0.54 3.22 -11.66
CA LEU A 122 0.39 3.10 -12.77
C LEU A 122 0.47 4.39 -13.60
N LEU A 123 -0.66 5.00 -13.96
CA LEU A 123 -0.69 6.25 -14.72
C LEU A 123 0.03 7.38 -13.98
N LYS A 124 -0.14 7.44 -12.65
CA LYS A 124 0.58 8.41 -11.81
C LYS A 124 2.09 8.16 -11.79
N LEU A 125 2.52 6.90 -11.85
CA LEU A 125 3.93 6.56 -12.00
C LEU A 125 4.47 7.08 -13.35
N LEU A 126 3.73 6.85 -14.44
CA LEU A 126 4.12 7.25 -15.79
C LEU A 126 4.14 8.76 -16.01
N GLU A 127 3.27 9.51 -15.32
CA GLU A 127 3.23 10.99 -15.38
C GLU A 127 4.55 11.63 -14.93
N THR A 128 5.24 11.02 -13.96
CA THR A 128 6.36 11.67 -13.27
C THR A 128 7.62 10.82 -13.40
N PHE A 129 8.33 11.01 -14.51
CA PHE A 129 9.70 10.50 -14.70
C PHE A 129 10.76 11.37 -14.00
N ASP A 130 10.36 12.53 -13.46
CA ASP A 130 11.25 13.44 -12.74
C ASP A 130 11.50 13.00 -11.29
N SER A 131 12.60 13.46 -10.69
CA SER A 131 13.15 13.06 -9.38
C SER A 131 12.19 13.19 -8.19
N ASP A 132 11.07 13.85 -8.40
CA ASP A 132 10.03 14.12 -7.42
C ASP A 132 9.02 12.97 -7.23
N ASN A 133 9.23 11.83 -7.86
CA ASN A 133 8.33 10.66 -7.78
C ASN A 133 8.80 9.57 -6.81
N THR A 134 9.14 9.94 -5.57
CA THR A 134 9.49 8.92 -4.56
C THR A 134 8.27 8.08 -4.20
N SER A 135 8.50 6.79 -3.90
CA SER A 135 7.44 5.89 -3.42
C SER A 135 6.64 6.47 -2.23
N SER A 136 7.28 7.27 -1.38
CA SER A 136 6.67 7.99 -0.25
C SER A 136 5.72 9.10 -0.67
N LYS A 137 6.02 9.84 -1.74
CA LYS A 137 5.11 10.88 -2.28
C LYS A 137 3.87 10.23 -2.91
N ARG A 138 4.04 9.13 -3.65
CA ARG A 138 2.91 8.33 -4.16
C ARG A 138 2.07 7.72 -3.04
N SER A 139 2.72 7.21 -1.99
CA SER A 139 2.06 6.64 -0.81
C SER A 139 1.18 7.68 -0.11
N LEU A 140 1.67 8.92 0.00
CA LEU A 140 0.92 10.02 0.55
C LEU A 140 -0.24 10.47 -0.36
N PHE A 141 0.00 10.54 -1.67
CA PHE A 141 -1.01 10.95 -2.66
C PHE A 141 -2.21 10.01 -2.66
N PHE A 142 -1.97 8.69 -2.70
CA PHE A 142 -3.03 7.68 -2.72
C PHE A 142 -3.54 7.26 -1.35
N GLY A 143 -2.80 7.56 -0.28
CA GLY A 143 -3.08 7.07 1.06
C GLY A 143 -2.85 5.56 1.21
N LEU A 144 -1.85 5.02 0.50
CA LEU A 144 -1.50 3.60 0.49
C LEU A 144 -0.17 3.37 1.19
N SER A 145 0.11 2.14 1.62
CA SER A 145 1.47 1.78 2.03
C SER A 145 2.37 1.59 0.79
N LYS A 146 3.68 1.78 0.96
CA LYS A 146 4.67 1.57 -0.12
C LYS A 146 4.52 0.20 -0.81
N GLY A 147 4.45 -0.88 -0.02
CA GLY A 147 4.27 -2.22 -0.58
C GLY A 147 2.93 -2.43 -1.31
N SER A 148 1.88 -1.69 -0.93
CA SER A 148 0.62 -1.73 -1.68
C SER A 148 0.75 -1.07 -3.05
N ILE A 149 1.48 0.05 -3.14
CA ILE A 149 1.75 0.74 -4.40
C ILE A 149 2.56 -0.14 -5.34
N ASP A 150 3.64 -0.74 -4.84
CA ASP A 150 4.49 -1.59 -5.67
C ASP A 150 3.70 -2.78 -6.22
N ASN A 151 2.82 -3.38 -5.41
CA ASN A 151 1.92 -4.46 -5.86
C ASN A 151 0.92 -3.98 -6.93
N CYS A 152 0.30 -2.81 -6.75
CA CYS A 152 -0.61 -2.23 -7.75
C CYS A 152 0.11 -1.98 -9.09
N ILE A 153 1.33 -1.44 -9.03
CA ILE A 153 2.16 -1.15 -10.21
C ILE A 153 2.51 -2.46 -10.92
N CYS A 154 3.06 -3.45 -10.22
CA CYS A 154 3.47 -4.72 -10.82
C CYS A 154 2.30 -5.42 -11.52
N ARG A 155 1.10 -5.39 -10.93
CA ARG A 155 -0.11 -5.95 -11.55
C ARG A 155 -0.53 -5.21 -12.80
N ALA A 156 -0.61 -3.88 -12.72
CA ALA A 156 -0.99 -3.08 -13.87
C ALA A 156 0.02 -3.24 -15.02
N ILE A 157 1.32 -3.25 -14.73
CA ILE A 157 2.38 -3.53 -15.73
C ILE A 157 2.27 -4.94 -16.29
N SER A 158 1.80 -5.93 -15.53
CA SER A 158 1.62 -7.30 -16.04
C SER A 158 0.38 -7.44 -16.91
N ALA A 159 -0.65 -6.64 -16.67
CA ALA A 159 -1.92 -6.70 -17.42
C ALA A 159 -1.88 -5.90 -18.73
N VAL A 160 -1.29 -4.70 -18.72
CA VAL A 160 -1.28 -3.80 -19.90
C VAL A 160 -0.65 -4.46 -21.16
N PRO A 161 0.48 -5.19 -21.09
CA PRO A 161 1.06 -5.87 -22.25
C PRO A 161 0.19 -7.01 -22.80
N GLN A 162 -0.73 -7.57 -22.01
CA GLN A 162 -1.66 -8.59 -22.52
C GLN A 162 -2.63 -7.99 -23.54
N LEU A 163 -2.88 -6.68 -23.45
CA LEU A 163 -3.66 -5.95 -24.46
C LEU A 163 -2.90 -5.81 -25.79
N GLU A 164 -1.56 -5.84 -25.79
CA GLU A 164 -0.74 -5.65 -26.99
C GLU A 164 -1.10 -6.66 -28.08
N GLN A 165 -1.28 -7.93 -27.71
CA GLN A 165 -1.64 -8.99 -28.66
C GLN A 165 -3.01 -8.77 -29.31
N SER A 166 -3.92 -8.08 -28.62
CA SER A 166 -5.27 -7.78 -29.12
C SER A 166 -5.37 -6.46 -29.87
N MET A 167 -4.42 -5.54 -29.66
CA MET A 167 -4.58 -4.12 -30.02
C MET A 167 -3.48 -3.61 -30.97
N ILE A 168 -2.27 -4.19 -30.91
CA ILE A 168 -1.13 -3.84 -31.77
C ILE A 168 -0.84 -5.04 -32.66
N THR A 169 -1.72 -5.28 -33.63
CA THR A 169 -1.38 -6.12 -34.78
C THR A 169 -0.71 -5.23 -35.83
N TRP A 170 0.54 -5.53 -36.17
CA TRP A 170 1.16 -4.92 -37.35
C TRP A 170 0.34 -5.29 -38.57
N LEU A 171 -0.12 -4.28 -39.31
CA LEU A 171 -0.89 -4.47 -40.54
C LEU A 171 -0.12 -5.36 -41.50
N ASP A 172 -0.79 -6.34 -42.08
CA ASP A 172 -0.20 -7.18 -43.11
C ASP A 172 0.12 -6.36 -44.38
N ALA A 173 1.00 -6.87 -45.24
CA ALA A 173 1.37 -6.23 -46.50
C ALA A 173 0.15 -5.95 -47.40
N GLN A 174 -0.89 -6.79 -47.34
CA GLN A 174 -2.16 -6.56 -48.04
C GLN A 174 -2.99 -5.45 -47.40
N GLU A 175 -3.15 -5.44 -46.09
CA GLU A 175 -3.89 -4.41 -45.36
C GLU A 175 -3.26 -3.02 -45.53
N ARG A 176 -1.92 -2.96 -45.53
CA ARG A 176 -1.15 -1.74 -45.84
C ARG A 176 -1.43 -1.23 -47.26
N LYS A 177 -1.56 -2.11 -48.25
CA LYS A 177 -1.93 -1.71 -49.63
C LYS A 177 -3.36 -1.17 -49.70
N ILE A 178 -4.30 -1.79 -48.98
CA ILE A 178 -5.71 -1.35 -48.95
C ILE A 178 -5.81 0.06 -48.35
N ILE A 179 -5.16 0.30 -47.20
CA ILE A 179 -5.15 1.61 -46.55
C ILE A 179 -4.45 2.65 -47.42
N ALA A 180 -3.31 2.32 -48.04
CA ALA A 180 -2.61 3.23 -48.94
C ALA A 180 -3.47 3.62 -50.16
N ASN A 181 -4.24 2.69 -50.73
CA ASN A 181 -5.14 2.96 -51.84
C ASN A 181 -6.35 3.80 -51.39
N TRP A 182 -6.88 3.57 -50.18
CA TRP A 182 -7.94 4.40 -49.60
C TRP A 182 -7.48 5.84 -49.39
N ILE A 183 -6.29 6.04 -48.79
CA ILE A 183 -5.70 7.37 -48.60
C ILE A 183 -5.55 8.08 -49.95
N LYS A 184 -4.95 7.42 -50.95
CA LYS A 184 -4.77 8.00 -52.31
C LYS A 184 -6.08 8.40 -52.98
N LYS A 185 -7.15 7.63 -52.79
CA LYS A 185 -8.48 7.99 -53.31
C LYS A 185 -9.08 9.20 -52.61
N ASN A 186 -8.82 9.36 -51.31
CA ASN A 186 -9.39 10.42 -50.49
C ASN A 186 -8.62 11.75 -50.60
N THR A 187 -7.33 11.71 -50.96
CA THR A 187 -6.50 12.90 -51.24
C THR A 187 -6.50 13.34 -52.70
N ALA A 188 -7.13 12.58 -53.60
CA ALA A 188 -7.27 12.94 -55.02
C ALA A 188 -8.59 13.69 -55.34
N LEU A 189 -9.34 14.07 -54.30
CA LEU A 189 -10.46 15.03 -54.32
C LEU A 189 -9.99 16.35 -53.71
#